data_AF-A0A3B0RGP5-F1
#
_entry.id   AF-A0A3B0RGP5-F1
#
_cell.length_a   1.000
_cell.length_b   1.000
_cell.length_c   1.000
_cell.angle_alpha   90.00
_cell.angle_beta   90.00
_cell.angle_gamma   90.00
#
_symmetry.space_group_name_H-M   'P 1'
#
loop_
_entity.id
_entity.type
_entity.pdbx_description
1 polymer ?
#
loop_
_entity_poly.entity_id
_entity_poly.type
_entity_poly.pdbx_seq_one_letter_code
_entity_poly.pdbx_strand_id
1 'polypeptide(L)' 'EVARYIDMPSQALSYKIGMIKILELRDKAKTELGDDFDIRDFHDVVLKSGAVALPILEELIDAYIAKKKAEAA' A
#
# COMPACT_ATOMS: atom_id res chain seq x y z
N GLU A 1 -10.19 25.81 -2.03
CA GLU A 1 -9.70 24.77 -2.98
C GLU A 1 -8.92 25.31 -4.17
N VAL A 2 -9.49 26.08 -5.12
CA VAL A 2 -8.74 26.51 -6.33
C VAL A 2 -7.47 27.31 -6.00
N ALA A 3 -7.56 28.32 -5.13
CA ALA A 3 -6.38 29.08 -4.68
C ALA A 3 -5.35 28.19 -3.96
N ARG A 4 -5.81 27.25 -3.12
CA ARG A 4 -4.95 26.29 -2.42
C ARG A 4 -4.16 25.40 -3.37
N TYR A 5 -4.73 25.00 -4.50
CA TYR A 5 -4.02 24.20 -5.51
C TYR A 5 -2.94 24.99 -6.25
N ILE A 6 -3.15 26.30 -6.40
CA ILE A 6 -2.16 27.22 -6.98
C ILE A 6 -1.02 27.45 -5.97
N ASP A 7 -1.36 27.71 -4.71
CA ASP A 7 -0.40 27.98 -3.63
C ASP A 7 0.39 26.74 -3.20
N MET A 8 -0.24 25.56 -3.25
CA MET A 8 0.35 24.25 -2.89
C MET A 8 0.26 23.28 -4.09
N PRO A 9 1.14 23.45 -5.10
CA PRO A 9 1.11 22.61 -6.29
C PRO A 9 1.29 21.14 -5.93
N SER A 10 0.65 20.26 -6.68
CA SER A 10 0.63 18.78 -6.52
C SER A 10 -0.03 18.22 -5.26
N GLN A 11 -0.28 19.00 -4.21
CA GLN A 11 -0.82 18.49 -2.93
C GLN A 11 -2.13 17.71 -3.13
N ALA A 12 -3.02 18.22 -3.97
CA ALA A 12 -4.31 17.58 -4.25
C ALA A 12 -4.19 16.21 -4.94
N LEU A 13 -3.08 15.94 -5.63
CA LEU A 13 -2.84 14.65 -6.28
C LEU A 13 -2.55 13.54 -5.25
N SER A 14 -1.97 13.90 -4.10
CA SER A 14 -1.58 12.93 -3.06
C SER A 14 -2.73 12.04 -2.61
N TYR A 15 -3.95 12.60 -2.50
CA TYR A 15 -5.14 11.85 -2.09
C TYR A 15 -5.42 10.68 -3.01
N LYS A 16 -5.39 10.90 -4.32
CA LYS A 16 -5.80 9.88 -5.29
C LYS A 16 -4.65 8.98 -5.69
N ILE A 17 -3.44 9.52 -5.84
CA ILE A 17 -2.24 8.72 -6.12
C ILE A 17 -1.96 7.73 -4.98
N GLY A 18 -2.03 8.19 -3.72
CA GLY A 18 -1.83 7.33 -2.56
C GLY A 18 -2.89 6.22 -2.48
N MET A 19 -4.16 6.58 -2.65
CA MET A 19 -5.26 5.59 -2.69
C MET A 19 -5.07 4.55 -3.80
N ILE A 20 -4.77 4.99 -5.03
CA ILE A 20 -4.58 4.10 -6.19
C ILE A 20 -3.46 3.11 -5.89
N LYS A 21 -2.31 3.60 -5.41
CA LYS A 21 -1.17 2.72 -5.10
C LYS A 21 -1.50 1.69 -4.01
N ILE A 22 -2.20 2.08 -2.95
CA ILE A 22 -2.61 1.15 -1.89
C ILE A 22 -3.55 0.06 -2.45
N LEU A 23 -4.47 0.42 -3.35
CA LEU A 23 -5.36 -0.54 -4.01
C LEU A 23 -4.59 -1.51 -4.92
N GLU A 24 -3.66 -0.99 -5.73
CA GLU A 24 -2.78 -1.82 -6.57
C GLU A 24 -1.98 -2.83 -5.75
N LEU A 25 -1.39 -2.40 -4.63
CA LEU A 25 -0.62 -3.28 -3.73
C LEU A 25 -1.51 -4.34 -3.07
N ARG A 26 -2.75 -3.99 -2.74
CA ARG A 26 -3.72 -4.95 -2.21
C ARG A 26 -4.07 -6.01 -3.25
N ASP A 27 -4.31 -5.60 -4.48
CA ASP A 27 -4.68 -6.51 -5.57
C ASP A 27 -3.48 -7.41 -5.96
N LYS A 28 -2.25 -6.88 -5.89
CA LYS A 28 -1.00 -7.67 -5.96
C LYS A 28 -0.96 -8.73 -4.86
N ALA A 29 -1.14 -8.35 -3.60
CA ALA A 29 -1.11 -9.29 -2.48
C ALA A 29 -2.18 -10.37 -2.58
N LYS A 30 -3.41 -10.03 -3.02
CA LYS A 30 -4.47 -11.01 -3.29
C LYS A 30 -4.08 -12.00 -4.38
N THR A 31 -3.50 -11.51 -5.47
CA THR A 31 -3.09 -12.34 -6.60
C THR A 31 -1.97 -13.30 -6.21
N GLU A 32 -0.99 -12.81 -5.44
CA GLU A 32 0.19 -13.58 -5.08
C GLU A 32 -0.06 -14.60 -3.96
N LEU A 33 -0.98 -14.31 -3.03
CA LEU A 33 -1.26 -15.17 -1.87
C LEU A 33 -2.50 -16.05 -2.03
N GLY A 34 -3.41 -15.72 -2.95
CA GLY A 34 -4.62 -16.51 -3.19
C GLY A 34 -5.44 -16.71 -1.91
N ASP A 35 -5.68 -17.97 -1.55
CA ASP A 35 -6.46 -18.36 -0.37
C ASP A 35 -5.78 -18.00 0.96
N ASP A 36 -4.46 -17.81 0.96
CA ASP A 36 -3.68 -17.40 2.14
C ASP A 36 -3.72 -15.87 2.38
N PHE A 37 -4.42 -15.11 1.53
CA PHE A 37 -4.58 -13.67 1.71
C PHE A 37 -5.53 -13.34 2.85
N ASP A 38 -5.03 -12.64 3.88
CA ASP A 38 -5.86 -12.00 4.90
C ASP A 38 -5.79 -10.47 4.79
N ILE A 39 -6.96 -9.83 4.74
CA ILE A 39 -7.07 -8.37 4.70
C ILE A 39 -6.60 -7.70 5.99
N ARG A 40 -6.69 -8.39 7.14
CA ARG A 40 -6.24 -7.90 8.45
C ARG A 40 -4.72 -7.78 8.46
N ASP A 41 -4.02 -8.83 8.03
CA ASP A 41 -2.56 -8.85 7.91
C ASP A 41 -2.08 -7.79 6.93
N PHE A 42 -2.76 -7.62 5.79
CA PHE A 42 -2.45 -6.55 4.85
C PHE A 42 -2.58 -5.15 5.50
N HIS A 43 -3.67 -4.87 6.20
CA HIS A 43 -3.85 -3.59 6.88
C HIS A 43 -2.81 -3.37 7.99
N ASP A 44 -2.42 -4.42 8.72
CA ASP A 44 -1.37 -4.33 9.72
C ASP A 44 -0.05 -3.90 9.08
N VAL A 45 0.34 -4.46 7.93
CA VAL A 45 1.56 -4.04 7.22
C VAL A 45 1.47 -2.59 6.76
N VAL A 46 0.31 -2.15 6.25
CA VAL A 46 0.10 -0.77 5.77
C VAL A 46 0.19 0.25 6.92
N LEU A 47 -0.32 -0.08 8.11
CA LEU A 47 -0.48 0.88 9.21
C LEU A 47 0.67 0.86 10.22
N LYS A 48 1.35 -0.29 10.41
CA LYS A 48 2.31 -0.49 11.51
C LYS A 48 3.56 0.38 11.42
N SER A 49 4.01 0.70 10.20
CA SER A 49 5.20 1.54 9.98
C SER A 49 4.90 3.05 10.03
N GLY A 50 3.65 3.43 10.30
CA GLY A 50 3.21 4.83 10.23
C GLY A 50 3.24 5.38 8.81
N ALA A 51 3.29 6.71 8.67
CA ALA A 51 3.33 7.35 7.37
C ALA A 51 4.71 7.18 6.71
N VAL A 52 4.76 6.36 5.67
CA VAL A 52 5.96 6.12 4.85
C VAL A 52 5.72 6.56 3.41
N ALA A 53 6.81 6.75 2.65
CA ALA A 53 6.72 6.99 1.22
C ALA A 53 6.18 5.76 0.47
N LEU A 54 5.46 5.96 -0.63
CA LEU A 54 4.86 4.87 -1.41
C LEU A 54 5.84 3.77 -1.86
N PRO A 55 7.10 4.05 -2.26
CA PRO A 55 8.07 2.99 -2.59
C PRO A 55 8.42 2.12 -1.38
N ILE A 56 8.53 2.72 -0.19
CA ILE A 56 8.80 1.98 1.05
C ILE A 56 7.59 1.11 1.42
N LEU A 57 6.37 1.64 1.25
CA LEU A 57 5.16 0.83 1.45
C LEU A 57 5.14 -0.39 0.52
N GLU A 58 5.53 -0.23 -0.74
CA GLU A 58 5.63 -1.34 -1.69
C GLU A 58 6.65 -2.40 -1.25
N GLU A 59 7.85 -1.99 -0.82
CA GLU A 59 8.85 -2.92 -0.26
C GLU A 59 8.34 -3.69 0.96
N LEU A 60 7.59 -3.04 1.85
CA LEU A 60 6.99 -3.67 3.03
C LEU A 60 5.94 -4.72 2.63
N ILE A 61 5.11 -4.42 1.64
CA ILE A 61 4.11 -5.37 1.11
C ILE A 61 4.79 -6.54 0.43
N ASP A 62 5.86 -6.31 -0.33
CA ASP A 62 6.60 -7.38 -1.01
C ASP A 62 7.30 -8.31 -0.02
N ALA A 63 7.89 -7.75 1.04
CA ALA A 63 8.45 -8.52 2.14
C ALA A 63 7.38 -9.35 2.87
N TYR A 64 6.18 -8.78 3.08
CA TYR A 64 5.04 -9.49 3.64
C TYR A 64 4.61 -10.68 2.77
N ILE A 65 4.43 -10.47 1.46
CA ILE A 65 4.05 -11.53 0.51
C ILE A 65 5.10 -12.64 0.51
N ALA A 66 6.39 -12.29 0.42
CA ALA A 66 7.48 -13.27 0.43
C ALA A 66 7.49 -14.10 1.72
N LYS A 67 7.28 -13.45 2.88
CA LYS A 67 7.20 -14.13 4.17
C LYS A 67 6.03 -15.12 4.21
N LYS A 68 4.83 -14.69 3.79
CA LYS A 68 3.63 -15.56 3.78
C LYS A 68 3.80 -16.78 2.88
N LYS A 69 4.38 -16.61 1.69
CA LYS A 69 4.68 -17.74 0.79
C LYS A 69 5.67 -18.72 1.39
N ALA A 70 6.65 -18.24 2.15
CA ALA A 70 7.62 -19.10 2.83
C ALA A 70 7.00 -19.87 4.01
N GLU A 71 5.96 -19.33 4.67
CA GLU A 71 5.23 -20.02 5.75
C GLU A 71 4.28 -21.11 5.22
N ALA A 72 3.82 -21.00 3.98
CA ALA A 72 2.92 -21.96 3.33
C ALA A 72 3.64 -23.16 2.67
N ALA A 73 4.96 -23.07 2.50
CA ALA A 73 5.82 -24.12 1.92
C ALA A 73 6.33 -25.11 2.97
#